data_AF-A0A651FZ65-F1
#
_entry.id   AF-A0A651FZ65-F1
#
_cell.length_a   1.000
_cell.length_b   1.000
_cell.length_c   1.000
_cell.angle_alpha   90.00
_cell.angle_beta   90.00
_cell.angle_gamma   90.00
#
_symmetry.space_group_name_H-M   'P 1'
#
loop_
_entity.id
_entity.type
_entity.pdbx_description
1 polymer ?
#
loop_
_entity_poly.entity_id
_entity_poly.type
_entity_poly.pdbx_seq_one_letter_code
_entity_poly.pdbx_strand_id
1 'polypeptide(L)'
;MPNDESLPRISVRLPEHDIAWLQQQFGSTTRGIREAVAHLRACLSVPEILAERFASGETVTIGSLLVRLDCSYQQLFRILQKAREEGALRLRMRVAAKDRHDLSGYEISPGKGFAQWREQWFARESSSLE
;
A
#
# COMPACT_ATOMS: atom_id res chain seq x y z
N MET A 1 -29.90 -5.64 17.07
CA MET A 1 -29.29 -5.75 15.73
C MET A 1 -28.09 -4.82 15.72
N PRO A 2 -26.91 -5.23 15.26
CA PRO A 2 -25.78 -4.30 15.19
C PRO A 2 -26.15 -3.20 14.20
N ASN A 3 -25.99 -1.94 14.61
CA ASN A 3 -26.20 -0.78 13.76
C ASN A 3 -25.31 -0.92 12.51
N ASP A 4 -25.92 -1.06 11.35
CA ASP A 4 -25.30 -0.74 10.06
C ASP A 4 -25.11 0.79 10.03
N GLU A 5 -24.14 1.29 10.80
CA GLU A 5 -23.64 2.64 10.61
C GLU A 5 -23.04 2.69 9.21
N SER A 6 -23.79 3.30 8.28
CA SER A 6 -23.34 3.51 6.92
C SER A 6 -22.03 4.27 6.98
N LEU A 7 -20.93 3.54 6.72
CA LEU A 7 -19.57 4.09 6.68
C LEU A 7 -19.60 5.41 5.90
N PRO A 8 -18.93 6.47 6.39
CA PRO A 8 -18.94 7.76 5.73
C PRO A 8 -18.53 7.56 4.27
N ARG A 9 -19.43 7.93 3.35
CA ARG A 9 -19.17 7.90 1.91
C ARG A 9 -18.18 9.02 1.60
N ILE A 10 -16.89 8.69 1.62
CA ILE A 10 -15.85 9.59 1.16
C ILE A 10 -15.81 9.50 -0.37
N SER A 11 -16.24 10.56 -1.05
CA SER A 11 -16.12 10.70 -2.50
C SER A 11 -14.83 11.46 -2.81
N VAL A 12 -13.79 10.74 -3.22
CA VAL A 12 -12.53 11.34 -3.68
C VAL A 12 -12.61 11.53 -5.20
N ARG A 13 -12.36 12.74 -5.69
CA ARG A 13 -12.13 12.95 -7.13
C ARG A 13 -10.67 12.61 -7.43
N LEU A 14 -10.47 11.68 -8.34
CA LEU A 14 -9.16 11.37 -8.88
C LEU A 14 -8.96 12.13 -10.20
N PRO A 15 -7.74 12.60 -10.49
CA PRO A 15 -7.39 13.11 -11.80
C PRO A 15 -7.71 12.12 -12.93
N GLU A 16 -8.07 12.61 -14.12
CA GLU A 16 -8.47 11.75 -15.25
C GLU A 16 -7.38 10.75 -15.66
N HIS A 17 -6.11 11.13 -15.55
CA HIS A 17 -4.98 10.26 -15.84
C HIS A 17 -4.87 9.08 -14.86
N ASP A 18 -5.20 9.31 -13.58
CA ASP A 18 -5.22 8.26 -12.56
C ASP A 18 -6.40 7.32 -12.77
N ILE A 19 -7.57 7.85 -13.15
CA ILE A 19 -8.74 7.04 -13.51
C ILE A 19 -8.43 6.14 -14.71
N ALA A 20 -7.81 6.69 -15.75
CA ALA A 20 -7.42 5.93 -16.94
C ALA A 20 -6.41 4.82 -16.60
N TRP A 21 -5.41 5.13 -15.76
CA TRP A 21 -4.47 4.13 -15.27
C TRP A 21 -5.16 3.02 -14.48
N LEU A 22 -6.06 3.37 -13.54
CA LEU A 22 -6.81 2.38 -12.74
C LEU A 22 -7.69 1.50 -13.64
N GLN A 23 -8.37 2.07 -14.63
CA GLN A 23 -9.16 1.31 -15.59
C GLN A 23 -8.31 0.38 -16.45
N GLN A 24 -7.10 0.81 -16.85
CA GLN A 24 -6.18 -0.04 -17.60
C GLN A 24 -5.64 -1.20 -16.74
N GLN A 25 -5.36 -0.95 -15.46
CA GLN A 25 -4.76 -1.94 -14.56
C GLN A 25 -5.76 -2.93 -13.96
N PHE A 26 -6.97 -2.47 -13.65
CA PHE A 26 -7.98 -3.26 -12.92
C PHE A 26 -9.24 -3.54 -13.75
N GLY A 27 -9.40 -2.86 -14.89
CA GLY A 27 -10.62 -2.93 -15.71
C GLY A 27 -11.76 -2.07 -15.16
N SER A 28 -12.80 -1.87 -15.98
CA SER A 28 -13.98 -1.07 -15.66
C SER A 28 -15.13 -1.86 -15.01
N THR A 29 -14.91 -3.15 -14.74
CA THR A 29 -15.93 -4.01 -14.10
C THR A 29 -16.12 -3.65 -12.62
N THR A 30 -17.27 -3.98 -12.03
CA THR A 30 -17.50 -3.79 -10.57
C THR A 30 -16.45 -4.49 -9.71
N ARG A 31 -15.92 -5.63 -10.18
CA ARG A 31 -14.81 -6.33 -9.52
C ARG A 31 -13.52 -5.52 -9.64
N GLY A 32 -13.19 -5.05 -10.84
CA GLY A 32 -12.03 -4.19 -11.09
C GLY A 32 -12.03 -2.93 -10.26
N ILE A 33 -13.18 -2.25 -10.15
CA ILE A 33 -13.34 -1.06 -9.31
C ILE A 33 -13.09 -1.40 -7.83
N ARG A 34 -13.61 -2.52 -7.33
CA ARG A 34 -13.35 -2.96 -5.94
C ARG A 34 -11.87 -3.24 -5.70
N GLU A 35 -11.21 -3.92 -6.63
CA GLU A 35 -9.77 -4.20 -6.56
C GLU A 35 -8.93 -2.91 -6.64
N ALA A 36 -9.31 -1.95 -7.49
CA ALA A 36 -8.70 -0.63 -7.56
C ALA A 36 -8.83 0.15 -6.25
N VAL A 37 -10.02 0.15 -5.64
CA VAL A 37 -10.24 0.81 -4.33
C VAL A 37 -9.40 0.16 -3.23
N ALA A 38 -9.33 -1.16 -3.19
CA ALA A 38 -8.47 -1.89 -2.25
C ALA A 38 -6.98 -1.55 -2.46
N HIS A 39 -6.54 -1.45 -3.72
CA HIS A 39 -5.17 -1.04 -4.05
C HIS A 39 -4.87 0.38 -3.57
N LEU A 40 -5.75 1.34 -3.87
CA LEU A 40 -5.60 2.73 -3.44
C LEU A 40 -5.53 2.84 -1.92
N ARG A 41 -6.43 2.17 -1.20
CA ARG A 41 -6.39 2.13 0.28
C ARG A 41 -5.05 1.59 0.78
N ALA A 42 -4.56 0.49 0.21
CA ALA A 42 -3.26 -0.06 0.58
C ALA A 42 -2.11 0.91 0.31
N CYS A 43 -2.13 1.62 -0.84
CA CYS A 43 -1.14 2.65 -1.15
C CYS A 43 -1.10 3.76 -0.10
N LEU A 44 -2.23 4.12 0.52
CA LEU A 44 -2.30 5.15 1.56
C LEU A 44 -1.91 4.63 2.94
N SER A 45 -2.35 3.42 3.28
CA SER A 45 -2.11 2.86 4.61
C SER A 45 -0.70 2.29 4.81
N VAL A 46 -0.04 1.79 3.75
CA VAL A 46 1.30 1.19 3.85
C VAL A 46 2.35 2.18 4.40
N PRO A 47 2.49 3.42 3.87
CA PRO A 47 3.43 4.39 4.43
C PRO A 47 3.20 4.69 5.91
N GLU A 48 1.94 4.82 6.34
CA GLU A 48 1.57 5.11 7.73
C GLU A 48 1.91 3.95 8.67
N ILE A 49 1.48 2.74 8.31
CA ILE A 49 1.76 1.53 9.10
C ILE A 49 3.28 1.34 9.21
N LEU A 50 4.03 1.51 8.13
CA LEU A 50 5.48 1.39 8.16
C LEU A 50 6.11 2.46 9.05
N ALA A 51 5.64 3.70 8.99
CA ALA A 51 6.16 4.77 9.83
C ALA A 51 5.92 4.52 11.32
N GLU A 52 4.71 4.08 11.70
CA GLU A 52 4.36 3.71 13.08
C GLU A 52 5.29 2.60 13.60
N ARG A 53 5.46 1.53 12.82
CA ARG A 53 6.26 0.37 13.21
C ARG A 53 7.75 0.65 13.26
N PHE A 54 8.27 1.45 12.32
CA PHE A 54 9.68 1.86 12.36
C PHE A 54 9.98 2.76 13.55
N ALA A 55 9.05 3.63 13.95
CA ALA A 55 9.18 4.44 15.15
C ALA A 55 9.14 3.60 16.44
N SER A 56 8.33 2.52 16.48
CA SER A 56 8.28 1.60 17.62
C SER A 56 9.43 0.59 17.67
N GLY A 57 10.27 0.52 16.62
CA GLY A 57 11.35 -0.46 16.50
C GLY A 57 10.85 -1.88 16.26
N GLU A 58 9.57 -2.05 15.93
CA GLU A 58 8.98 -3.35 15.68
C GLU A 58 9.38 -3.91 14.32
N THR A 59 9.62 -5.21 14.29
CA THR A 59 9.86 -5.93 13.05
C THR A 59 8.60 -5.99 12.19
N VAL A 60 8.66 -5.44 10.99
CA VAL A 60 7.56 -5.55 10.01
C VAL A 60 7.86 -6.65 9.01
N THR A 61 6.88 -7.54 8.78
CA THR A 61 6.95 -8.56 7.74
C THR A 61 5.86 -8.35 6.70
N ILE A 62 6.08 -8.86 5.49
CA ILE A 62 5.04 -8.83 4.44
C ILE A 62 3.77 -9.55 4.93
N GLY A 63 3.90 -10.69 5.61
CA GLY A 63 2.77 -11.39 6.22
C GLY A 63 1.98 -10.53 7.20
N SER A 64 2.67 -9.79 8.08
CA SER A 64 2.01 -8.89 9.04
C SER A 64 1.27 -7.72 8.37
N LEU A 65 1.76 -7.22 7.23
CA LEU A 65 1.08 -6.19 6.46
C LEU A 65 -0.17 -6.74 5.76
N LEU A 66 -0.11 -7.96 5.20
CA LEU A 66 -1.28 -8.59 4.56
C LEU A 66 -2.43 -8.84 5.53
N VAL A 67 -2.14 -9.18 6.79
CA VAL A 67 -3.19 -9.36 7.81
C VAL A 67 -3.88 -8.04 8.16
N ARG A 68 -3.15 -6.93 8.06
CA ARG A 68 -3.63 -5.60 8.46
C ARG A 68 -4.24 -4.81 7.31
N LEU A 69 -3.87 -5.13 6.08
CA LEU A 69 -4.33 -4.48 4.87
C LEU A 69 -5.31 -5.39 4.14
N ASP A 70 -6.49 -4.87 3.83
CA ASP A 70 -7.46 -5.56 2.96
C ASP A 70 -7.04 -5.45 1.49
N CYS A 71 -5.89 -6.04 1.14
CA CYS A 71 -5.33 -6.03 -0.20
C CYS A 71 -4.69 -7.37 -0.57
N SER A 72 -4.60 -7.65 -1.87
CA SER A 72 -3.98 -8.88 -2.34
C SER A 72 -2.46 -8.83 -2.18
N TYR A 73 -1.84 -10.01 -2.09
CA TYR A 73 -0.39 -10.14 -2.09
C TYR A 73 0.28 -9.40 -3.26
N GLN A 74 -0.29 -9.48 -4.46
CA GLN A 74 0.24 -8.80 -5.64
C GLN A 74 0.18 -7.28 -5.51
N GLN A 75 -0.89 -6.74 -4.92
CA GLN A 75 -1.03 -5.30 -4.70
C GLN A 75 0.00 -4.81 -3.69
N LEU A 76 0.13 -5.48 -2.54
CA LEU A 76 1.14 -5.15 -1.54
C LEU A 76 2.56 -5.26 -2.13
N PHE A 77 2.82 -6.31 -2.91
CA PHE A 77 4.12 -6.51 -3.54
C PHE A 77 4.49 -5.35 -4.46
N ARG A 78 3.58 -4.88 -5.32
CA ARG A 78 3.83 -3.72 -6.20
C ARG A 78 4.18 -2.46 -5.41
N ILE A 79 3.46 -2.21 -4.31
CA ILE A 79 3.70 -1.04 -3.44
C ILE A 79 5.11 -1.14 -2.83
N LEU A 80 5.44 -2.28 -2.23
CA LEU A 80 6.74 -2.49 -1.58
C LEU A 80 7.90 -2.52 -2.58
N GLN A 81 7.68 -3.06 -3.78
CA GLN A 81 8.67 -3.08 -4.85
C GLN A 81 8.99 -1.67 -5.31
N LYS A 82 7.98 -0.84 -5.60
CA LYS A 82 8.17 0.55 -5.99
C LYS A 82 8.92 1.34 -4.91
N ALA A 83 8.49 1.20 -3.65
CA ALA A 83 9.15 1.84 -2.53
C ALA A 83 10.61 1.38 -2.36
N ARG A 84 10.93 0.11 -2.66
CA ARG A 84 12.30 -0.40 -2.68
C ARG A 84 13.12 0.20 -3.83
N GLU A 85 12.56 0.27 -5.03
CA GLU A 85 13.22 0.85 -6.22
C GLU A 85 13.53 2.34 -6.02
N GLU A 86 12.66 3.06 -5.32
CA GLU A 86 12.86 4.46 -4.90
C GLU A 86 13.79 4.60 -3.68
N GLY A 87 14.32 3.50 -3.15
CA GLY A 87 15.25 3.50 -2.01
C GLY A 87 14.61 3.82 -0.65
N ALA A 88 13.27 3.84 -0.58
CA ALA A 88 12.49 4.10 0.61
C ALA A 88 12.50 2.91 1.59
N LEU A 89 12.58 1.68 1.08
CA LEU A 89 12.55 0.45 1.89
C LEU A 89 13.70 -0.50 1.55
N ARG A 90 14.04 -1.35 2.52
CA ARG A 90 14.92 -2.50 2.34
C ARG A 90 14.19 -3.77 2.73
N LEU A 91 14.28 -4.78 1.85
CA LEU A 91 13.71 -6.11 2.09
C LEU A 91 14.84 -7.07 2.45
N ARG A 92 14.70 -7.74 3.60
CA ARG A 92 15.62 -8.78 4.07
C ARG A 92 14.87 -10.08 4.25
N MET A 93 15.37 -11.17 3.67
CA MET A 93 14.76 -12.49 3.87
C MET A 93 15.02 -12.95 5.32
N ARG A 94 13.95 -13.20 6.08
CA ARG A 94 13.98 -13.68 7.48
C ARG A 94 13.76 -15.19 7.56
N VAL A 95 12.91 -15.72 6.70
CA VAL A 95 12.64 -17.17 6.55
C VAL A 95 12.88 -17.54 5.10
N ALA A 96 13.52 -18.69 4.86
CA ALA A 96 13.71 -19.21 3.50
C ALA A 96 12.34 -19.39 2.85
N ALA A 97 12.07 -18.57 1.83
CA ALA A 97 10.86 -18.67 1.04
C ALA A 97 10.81 -20.05 0.37
N LYS A 98 9.69 -20.78 0.53
CA LYS A 98 9.52 -22.08 -0.15
C LYS A 98 9.46 -21.93 -1.67
N ASP A 99 9.08 -20.75 -2.14
CA ASP A 99 9.00 -20.37 -3.55
C ASP A 99 9.72 -19.01 -3.74
N ARG A 100 10.33 -18.78 -4.91
CA ARG A 100 10.93 -17.49 -5.28
C ARG A 100 9.91 -16.34 -5.29
N HIS A 101 8.62 -16.67 -5.34
CA HIS A 101 7.51 -15.71 -5.29
C HIS A 101 6.89 -15.56 -3.91
N ASP A 102 7.31 -16.34 -2.91
CA ASP A 102 6.79 -16.29 -1.54
C ASP A 102 7.61 -15.30 -0.71
N LEU A 103 7.18 -14.03 -0.73
CA LEU A 103 7.86 -12.97 0.02
C LEU A 103 7.30 -12.80 1.43
N SER A 104 6.37 -13.67 1.86
CA SER A 104 5.81 -13.61 3.23
C SER A 104 6.91 -13.68 4.31
N GLY A 105 8.00 -14.37 4.01
CA GLY A 105 9.20 -14.50 4.85
C GLY A 105 10.16 -13.31 4.81
N TYR A 106 9.82 -12.20 4.14
CA TYR A 106 10.66 -11.01 4.10
C TYR A 106 10.28 -10.03 5.20
N GLU A 107 11.32 -9.52 5.85
CA GLU A 107 11.32 -8.41 6.76
C GLU A 107 11.55 -7.11 6.00
N ILE A 108 10.84 -6.07 6.43
CA ILE A 108 10.87 -4.72 5.85
C ILE A 108 11.54 -3.81 6.86
N SER A 109 12.51 -3.03 6.39
CA SER A 109 13.23 -2.03 7.19
C SER A 109 13.31 -0.71 6.43
N PRO A 110 13.44 0.44 7.13
CA PRO A 110 13.51 1.74 6.48
C PRO A 110 14.79 1.86 5.64
N GLY A 111 14.62 2.32 4.40
CA GLY A 111 15.71 2.79 3.56
C GLY A 111 16.08 4.24 3.87
N LYS A 112 17.16 4.74 3.23
CA LYS A 112 17.60 6.14 3.42
C LYS A 112 16.56 7.14 2.90
N GLY A 113 15.76 6.75 1.90
CA GLY A 113 14.73 7.60 1.29
C GLY A 113 13.38 7.55 1.98
N PHE A 114 13.22 6.82 3.10
CA PHE A 114 11.89 6.56 3.67
C PHE A 114 11.10 7.83 4.04
N ALA A 115 11.75 8.79 4.70
CA ALA A 115 11.10 10.03 5.12
C ALA A 115 10.61 10.86 3.92
N GLN A 116 11.47 11.03 2.91
CA GLN A 116 11.15 11.76 1.68
C GLN A 116 10.05 11.06 0.88
N TRP A 117 10.11 9.73 0.78
CA TRP A 117 9.09 8.94 0.09
C TRP A 117 7.71 9.10 0.75
N ARG A 118 7.67 9.03 2.08
CA ARG A 118 6.46 9.26 2.86
C ARG A 118 5.90 10.66 2.64
N GLU A 119 6.74 11.69 2.72
CA GLU A 119 6.35 13.09 2.51
C GLU A 119 5.82 13.36 1.10
N GLN A 120 6.48 12.81 0.07
CA GLN A 120 6.03 12.93 -1.32
C GLN A 120 4.67 12.27 -1.55
N TRP A 121 4.37 11.20 -0.82
CA TRP A 121 3.09 10.51 -0.92
C TRP A 121 1.95 11.39 -0.41
N PHE A 122 2.15 12.05 0.74
CA PHE A 122 1.15 12.99 1.31
C PHE A 122 1.09 14.32 0.55
N ALA A 123 2.22 14.81 0.02
CA ALA A 123 2.24 16.06 -0.75
C ALA A 123 1.50 15.94 -2.08
N ARG A 124 1.52 14.75 -2.72
CA ARG A 124 0.74 14.48 -3.94
C ARG A 124 -0.77 14.49 -3.72
N GLU A 125 -1.24 14.12 -2.53
CA GLU A 125 -2.67 14.18 -2.20
C GLU A 125 -3.16 15.60 -1.96
N SER A 126 -2.34 16.46 -1.37
CA SER A 126 -2.68 17.88 -1.16
C SER A 126 -2.86 18.66 -2.47
N SER A 127 -2.07 18.34 -3.51
CA SER A 127 -2.16 19.03 -4.80
C SER A 127 -3.31 18.55 -5.71
N SER A 128 -4.04 17.50 -5.32
CA SER A 128 -5.23 17.02 -6.07
C SER A 128 -6.55 17.56 -5.49
N LEU A 129 -6.46 18.42 -4.47
CA LEU A 129 -7.59 19.03 -3.76
C LEU A 129 -7.74 20.55 -4.03
N GLU A 130 -6.91 21.14 -4.89
CA GLU A 130 -7.00 22.54 -5.34
C GLU A 130 -7.60 22.65 -6.76
#